data_AF-A0A535C1T8-F1
#
_entry.id   AF-A0A535C1T8-F1
#
_cell.length_a   1.000
_cell.length_b   1.000
_cell.length_c   1.000
_cell.angle_alpha   90.00
_cell.angle_beta   90.00
_cell.angle_gamma   90.00
#
_symmetry.space_group_name_H-M   'P 1'
#
loop_
_entity.id
_entity.type
_entity.pdbx_description
1 polymer ?
#
loop_
_entity_poly.entity_id
_entity_poly.type
_entity_poly.pdbx_seq_one_letter_code
_entity_poly.pdbx_strand_id
1 'polypeptide(L)'
;MVLEGRLTPTSANLPASLFLRSLQLLGFKTFARQTEIQFDGGVTAIVGPNGSGKTNIVDAVKWVLGSGQARDIRGRKMEEVIYAGGERRSRASFADVTLVFDNTAGRLPVDYHEVAIKRRVERDGESDYFLSGARIRRRDIIHLLASTGLTVDSSAIIDQPGIEHIVVCWRRTSCGSRT
;
A
#
# COMPACT_ATOMS: atom_id res chain seq x y z
N MET A 1 -7.39 3.26 46.78
CA MET A 1 -8.41 2.68 45.88
C MET A 1 -8.30 3.41 44.55
N VAL A 2 -7.35 2.98 43.71
CA VAL A 2 -7.11 3.55 42.37
C VAL A 2 -7.45 2.44 41.40
N LEU A 3 -8.53 2.63 40.64
CA LEU A 3 -8.92 1.72 39.57
C LEU A 3 -8.10 2.10 38.33
N GLU A 4 -6.94 1.46 38.14
CA GLU A 4 -6.25 1.47 36.86
C GLU A 4 -7.03 0.56 35.89
N GLY A 5 -7.93 1.16 35.12
CA GLY A 5 -8.55 0.50 33.98
C GLY A 5 -7.53 0.32 32.85
N ARG A 6 -6.85 -0.83 32.81
CA ARG A 6 -6.21 -1.30 31.58
C ARG A 6 -7.32 -1.51 30.54
N LEU A 7 -7.37 -0.64 29.54
CA LEU A 7 -8.06 -0.94 28.29
C LEU A 7 -7.27 -2.03 27.57
N THR A 8 -7.51 -3.30 27.90
CA THR A 8 -7.30 -4.36 26.92
C THR A 8 -8.28 -4.08 25.78
N PRO A 9 -7.84 -3.92 24.52
CA PRO A 9 -8.78 -3.90 23.42
C PRO A 9 -9.36 -5.31 23.33
N THR A 10 -10.50 -5.52 24.01
CA THR A 10 -11.36 -6.67 23.77
C THR A 10 -11.66 -6.64 22.28
N SER A 11 -11.31 -7.73 21.60
CA SER A 11 -11.66 -8.05 20.22
C SER A 11 -13.16 -7.83 19.99
N ALA A 12 -13.54 -6.58 19.75
CA ALA A 12 -14.85 -6.23 19.25
C ALA A 12 -14.93 -6.85 17.85
N ASN A 13 -15.93 -7.70 17.65
CA ASN A 13 -16.32 -8.26 16.36
C ASN A 13 -16.50 -7.12 15.35
N LEU A 14 -15.41 -6.72 14.71
CA LEU A 14 -15.44 -5.96 13.48
C LEU A 14 -16.05 -6.91 12.43
N PRO A 15 -16.99 -6.44 11.58
CA PRO A 15 -17.52 -7.27 10.51
C PRO A 15 -16.34 -7.87 9.75
N ALA A 16 -16.34 -9.19 9.52
CA ALA A 16 -15.23 -9.93 8.96
C ALA A 16 -14.60 -9.13 7.80
N SER A 17 -13.44 -8.53 8.08
CA SER A 17 -12.86 -7.49 7.24
C SER A 17 -11.56 -8.00 6.65
N LEU A 18 -11.36 -7.72 5.37
CA LEU A 18 -10.07 -7.90 4.72
C LEU A 18 -9.02 -7.09 5.47
N PHE A 19 -8.00 -7.75 6.01
CA PHE A 19 -7.00 -7.12 6.86
C PHE A 19 -5.61 -7.26 6.25
N LEU A 20 -4.83 -6.17 6.19
CA LEU A 20 -3.45 -6.22 5.71
C LEU A 20 -2.57 -6.76 6.84
N ARG A 21 -2.00 -7.97 6.69
CA ARG A 21 -1.10 -8.59 7.67
C ARG A 21 0.32 -8.09 7.56
N SER A 22 0.84 -7.99 6.34
CA SER A 22 2.22 -7.54 6.13
C SER A 22 2.47 -6.88 4.78
N LEU A 23 3.51 -6.05 4.75
CA LEU A 23 4.10 -5.45 3.57
C LEU A 23 5.57 -5.84 3.51
N GLN A 24 5.95 -6.49 2.41
CA GLN A 24 7.31 -6.91 2.14
C GLN A 24 7.88 -6.11 0.97
N LEU A 25 9.08 -5.57 1.14
CA LEU A 25 9.75 -4.67 0.20
C LEU A 25 11.16 -5.19 -0.08
N LEU A 26 11.54 -5.32 -1.35
CA LEU A 26 12.90 -5.68 -1.75
C LEU A 26 13.29 -4.95 -3.03
N GLY A 27 14.38 -4.19 -2.97
CA GLY A 27 14.88 -3.44 -4.12
C GLY A 27 13.97 -2.30 -4.56
N PHE A 28 12.96 -1.92 -3.75
CA PHE A 28 12.00 -0.87 -4.07
C PHE A 28 12.45 0.48 -3.51
N LYS A 29 12.70 1.47 -4.37
CA LYS A 29 13.16 2.82 -4.03
C LYS A 29 14.28 2.76 -2.98
N THR A 30 14.08 3.32 -1.79
CA THR A 30 15.07 3.34 -0.71
C THR A 30 15.30 1.97 -0.03
N PHE A 31 14.43 0.99 -0.26
CA PHE A 31 14.47 -0.33 0.37
C PHE A 31 15.39 -1.29 -0.37
N ALA A 32 16.70 -1.09 -0.25
CA ALA A 32 17.70 -1.93 -0.91
C ALA A 32 17.74 -3.37 -0.37
N ARG A 33 17.35 -3.59 0.90
CA ARG A 33 17.28 -4.90 1.55
C ARG A 33 15.83 -5.31 1.73
N GLN A 34 15.63 -6.62 1.87
CA GLN A 34 14.34 -7.15 2.27
C GLN A 34 13.93 -6.51 3.59
N THR A 35 12.77 -5.85 3.55
CA THR A 35 12.16 -5.18 4.68
C THR A 35 10.74 -5.71 4.78
N GLU A 36 10.35 -6.16 5.97
CA GLU A 36 9.00 -6.61 6.25
C GLU A 36 8.40 -5.73 7.35
N ILE A 37 7.18 -5.26 7.10
CA ILE A 37 6.38 -4.49 8.04
C ILE A 37 5.16 -5.35 8.36
N GLN A 38 5.01 -5.75 9.61
CA GLN A 38 3.85 -6.46 10.11
C GLN A 38 2.83 -5.46 10.66
N PHE A 39 1.55 -5.75 10.48
CA PHE A 39 0.45 -4.97 10.99
C PHE A 39 -0.40 -5.87 11.90
N ASP A 40 -0.70 -5.39 13.11
CA ASP A 40 -1.38 -6.18 14.16
C ASP A 40 -2.84 -5.74 14.39
N GLY A 41 -3.43 -5.02 13.44
CA GLY A 41 -4.79 -4.46 13.57
C GLY A 41 -4.78 -3.10 14.26
N GLY A 42 -5.89 -2.38 14.16
CA GLY A 42 -6.01 -1.04 14.74
C GLY A 42 -5.17 0.01 13.98
N VAL A 43 -4.38 0.81 14.72
CA VAL A 43 -3.62 1.94 14.17
C VAL A 43 -2.13 1.64 14.20
N THR A 44 -1.50 1.59 13.04
CA THR A 44 -0.04 1.46 12.90
C THR A 44 0.57 2.80 12.52
N ALA A 45 1.49 3.31 13.35
CA ALA A 45 2.20 4.56 13.09
C ALA A 45 3.63 4.29 12.63
N ILE A 46 4.02 4.83 11.47
CA ILE A 46 5.37 4.70 10.93
C ILE A 46 6.11 6.03 11.08
N VAL A 47 7.13 6.06 11.94
CA VAL A 47 7.89 7.28 12.28
C VAL A 47 9.37 7.15 11.92
N GLY A 48 10.05 8.28 11.75
CA GLY A 48 11.50 8.34 11.51
C GLY A 48 11.96 9.70 10.97
N PRO A 49 13.26 9.89 10.70
CA PRO A 49 13.79 11.14 10.13
C PRO A 49 13.28 11.45 8.71
N ASN A 50 13.32 12.71 8.30
CA ASN A 50 13.04 13.08 6.90
C ASN A 50 14.03 12.36 5.96
N GLY A 51 13.54 11.88 4.82
CA GLY A 51 14.35 11.09 3.88
C GLY A 51 14.52 9.61 4.23
N SER A 52 13.98 9.12 5.34
CA SER A 52 14.09 7.69 5.73
C SER A 52 13.28 6.71 4.86
N GLY A 53 12.56 7.20 3.85
CA GLY A 53 11.77 6.36 2.94
C GLY A 53 10.32 6.07 3.38
N LYS A 54 9.78 6.76 4.40
CA LYS A 54 8.38 6.58 4.85
C LYS A 54 7.36 6.76 3.72
N THR A 55 7.50 7.81 2.93
CA THR A 55 6.59 8.06 1.78
C THR A 55 6.70 6.96 0.73
N ASN A 56 7.86 6.32 0.59
CA ASN A 56 8.04 5.20 -0.33
C ASN A 56 7.23 3.96 0.08
N ILE A 57 6.84 3.84 1.35
CA ILE A 57 5.96 2.77 1.82
C ILE A 57 4.57 2.95 1.20
N VAL A 58 4.03 4.18 1.25
CA VAL A 58 2.74 4.51 0.62
C VAL A 58 2.81 4.29 -0.89
N ASP A 59 3.89 4.73 -1.53
CA ASP A 59 4.11 4.50 -2.96
C ASP A 59 4.15 3.00 -3.31
N ALA A 60 4.77 2.18 -2.46
CA ALA A 60 4.85 0.73 -2.65
C ALA A 60 3.46 0.07 -2.57
N VAL A 61 2.63 0.47 -1.60
CA VAL A 61 1.25 -0.02 -1.49
C VAL A 61 0.45 0.35 -2.74
N LYS A 62 0.47 1.64 -3.15
CA LYS A 62 -0.19 2.10 -4.39
C LYS A 62 0.28 1.33 -5.63
N TRP A 63 1.58 1.06 -5.70
CA TRP A 63 2.21 0.35 -6.80
C TRP A 63 1.71 -1.09 -6.95
N VAL A 64 1.62 -1.83 -5.84
CA VAL A 64 1.13 -3.23 -5.85
C VAL A 64 -0.36 -3.31 -6.13
N LEU A 65 -1.16 -2.39 -5.62
CA LEU A 65 -2.62 -2.39 -5.81
C LEU A 65 -3.07 -2.06 -7.25
N GLY A 66 -2.13 -1.88 -8.19
CA GLY A 66 -2.44 -1.82 -9.61
C GLY A 66 -2.20 -0.46 -10.26
N SER A 67 -1.51 0.48 -9.58
CA SER A 67 -1.15 1.76 -10.20
C SER A 67 -0.35 1.51 -11.48
N GLY A 68 -0.96 1.89 -12.61
CA GLY A 68 -0.44 1.58 -13.94
C GLY A 68 0.60 2.57 -14.43
N GLN A 69 0.65 3.78 -13.87
CA GLN A 69 1.48 4.87 -14.38
C GLN A 69 2.59 5.20 -13.39
N ALA A 70 3.82 5.31 -13.90
CA ALA A 70 4.97 5.67 -13.08
C ALA A 70 4.78 7.00 -12.32
N ARG A 71 3.99 7.93 -12.88
CA ARG A 71 3.70 9.23 -12.27
C ARG A 71 2.97 9.12 -10.92
N ASP A 72 2.09 8.12 -10.77
CA ASP A 72 1.26 7.93 -9.57
C ASP A 72 2.11 7.55 -8.35
N ILE A 73 3.34 7.07 -8.59
CA ILE A 73 4.35 6.70 -7.59
C ILE A 73 5.57 7.62 -7.67
N ARG A 74 5.42 8.81 -8.25
CA ARG A 74 6.47 9.85 -8.36
C ARG A 74 7.70 9.40 -9.17
N GLY A 75 7.51 8.52 -10.15
CA GLY A 75 8.51 8.12 -11.14
C GLY A 75 8.16 8.61 -12.55
N ARG A 76 9.13 8.61 -13.45
CA ARG A 76 8.95 8.88 -14.89
C ARG A 76 8.80 7.60 -15.69
N LYS A 77 9.50 6.54 -15.28
CA LYS A 77 9.41 5.19 -15.87
C LYS A 77 9.19 4.13 -14.80
N MET A 78 8.73 2.95 -15.20
CA MET A 78 8.41 1.89 -14.23
C MET A 78 9.68 1.33 -13.60
N GLU A 79 10.80 1.24 -14.32
CA GLU A 79 12.08 0.78 -13.79
C GLU A 79 12.71 1.75 -12.77
N GLU A 80 12.23 3.00 -12.66
CA GLU A 80 12.73 3.98 -11.68
C GLU A 80 12.28 3.66 -10.24
N VAL A 81 11.36 2.72 -10.06
CA VAL A 81 11.05 2.19 -8.72
C VAL A 81 12.14 1.26 -8.21
N ILE A 82 13.04 0.79 -9.08
CA ILE A 82 14.14 -0.09 -8.69
C ILE A 82 15.21 0.74 -7.99
N TYR A 83 15.70 0.25 -6.85
CA TYR A 83 16.78 0.88 -6.09
C TYR A 83 17.95 1.23 -7.01
N ALA A 84 18.21 2.54 -7.13
CA ALA A 84 19.18 3.10 -8.05
C ALA A 84 20.65 2.88 -7.61
N GLY A 85 20.86 2.37 -6.40
CA GLY A 85 22.17 2.28 -5.78
C GLY A 85 22.43 3.47 -4.85
N GLY A 86 23.43 3.32 -3.99
CA GLY A 86 23.92 4.36 -3.10
C GLY A 86 25.37 4.07 -2.72
N GLU A 87 25.97 4.93 -1.92
CA GLU A 87 27.41 4.87 -1.59
C GLU A 87 27.89 3.50 -1.11
N ARG A 88 27.03 2.75 -0.42
CA ARG A 88 27.37 1.44 0.18
C ARG A 88 26.85 0.24 -0.62
N ARG A 89 26.06 0.43 -1.68
CA ARG A 89 25.43 -0.69 -2.38
C ARG A 89 25.14 -0.37 -3.84
N SER A 90 25.44 -1.36 -4.70
CA SER A 90 25.07 -1.32 -6.10
C SER A 90 23.56 -1.28 -6.29
N ARG A 91 23.17 -0.77 -7.46
CA ARG A 91 21.79 -0.77 -7.95
C ARG A 91 21.20 -2.19 -7.94
N ALA A 92 19.92 -2.34 -7.58
CA ALA A 92 19.23 -3.64 -7.60
C ALA A 92 18.90 -4.08 -9.04
N SER A 93 18.77 -5.37 -9.33
CA SER A 93 18.35 -5.86 -10.65
C SER A 93 16.83 -5.82 -10.85
N PHE A 94 16.07 -5.88 -9.77
CA PHE A 94 14.61 -5.85 -9.77
C PHE A 94 14.08 -5.16 -8.51
N ALA A 95 12.80 -4.81 -8.53
CA ALA A 95 12.04 -4.42 -7.35
C ALA A 95 10.85 -5.36 -7.15
N ASP A 96 10.71 -5.84 -5.93
CA ASP A 96 9.65 -6.72 -5.48
C ASP A 96 8.91 -6.07 -4.32
N VAL A 97 7.59 -6.01 -4.41
CA VAL A 97 6.72 -5.61 -3.30
C VAL A 97 5.57 -6.60 -3.18
N THR A 98 5.32 -7.06 -1.96
CA THR A 98 4.25 -8.02 -1.64
C THR A 98 3.39 -7.48 -0.52
N LEU A 99 2.08 -7.50 -0.71
CA LEU A 99 1.07 -7.26 0.31
C LEU A 99 0.42 -8.60 0.68
N VAL A 100 0.37 -8.92 1.97
CA VAL A 100 -0.26 -10.12 2.47
C VAL A 100 -1.54 -9.74 3.21
N PHE A 101 -2.65 -10.30 2.80
CA PHE A 101 -3.97 -10.04 3.37
C PHE A 101 -4.53 -11.28 4.08
N ASP A 102 -5.18 -11.05 5.22
CA ASP A 102 -6.13 -11.96 5.83
C ASP A 102 -7.49 -11.86 5.12
N ASN A 103 -7.85 -12.92 4.42
CA ASN A 103 -9.10 -13.09 3.70
C ASN A 103 -10.01 -14.15 4.35
N THR A 104 -9.89 -14.41 5.66
CA THR A 104 -10.81 -15.29 6.41
C THR A 104 -12.29 -14.91 6.23
N ALA A 105 -12.55 -13.62 6.00
CA ALA A 105 -13.87 -13.07 5.70
C ALA A 105 -14.42 -13.37 4.30
N GLY A 106 -13.62 -13.90 3.38
CA GLY A 106 -14.04 -14.17 2.00
C GLY A 106 -14.37 -12.92 1.17
N ARG A 107 -13.75 -11.76 1.49
CA ARG A 107 -13.94 -10.50 0.76
C ARG A 107 -13.32 -10.53 -0.63
N LEU A 108 -12.17 -11.19 -0.77
CA LEU A 108 -11.56 -11.49 -2.07
C LEU A 108 -12.17 -12.79 -2.59
N PRO A 109 -12.56 -12.86 -3.88
CA PRO A 109 -13.19 -14.03 -4.50
C PRO A 109 -12.15 -15.13 -4.79
N VAL A 110 -11.50 -15.62 -3.75
CA VAL A 110 -10.48 -16.69 -3.78
C VAL A 110 -10.64 -17.59 -2.56
N ASP A 111 -10.34 -18.88 -2.72
CA ASP A 111 -10.53 -19.90 -1.68
C ASP A 111 -9.44 -19.90 -0.59
N TYR A 112 -8.54 -18.91 -0.61
CA TYR A 112 -7.44 -18.80 0.34
C TYR A 112 -7.79 -17.84 1.48
N HIS A 113 -7.52 -18.28 2.71
CA HIS A 113 -7.62 -17.43 3.92
C HIS A 113 -6.47 -16.43 4.01
N GLU A 114 -5.34 -16.69 3.37
CA GLU A 114 -4.23 -15.76 3.24
C GLU A 114 -3.95 -15.51 1.76
N VAL A 115 -3.94 -14.24 1.37
CA VAL A 115 -3.79 -13.83 -0.02
C VAL A 115 -2.59 -12.91 -0.15
N ALA A 116 -1.57 -13.34 -0.90
CA ALA A 116 -0.39 -12.54 -1.18
C ALA A 116 -0.50 -11.91 -2.58
N ILE A 117 -0.59 -10.59 -2.66
CA ILE A 117 -0.53 -9.85 -3.92
C ILE A 117 0.89 -9.31 -4.07
N LYS A 118 1.60 -9.78 -5.09
CA LYS A 118 2.97 -9.35 -5.37
C LYS A 118 3.05 -8.67 -6.72
N ARG A 119 3.86 -7.62 -6.80
CA ARG A 119 4.31 -7.02 -8.05
C ARG A 119 5.83 -7.03 -8.12
N ARG A 120 6.36 -7.42 -9.28
CA ARG A 120 7.78 -7.39 -9.63
C ARG A 120 7.99 -6.50 -10.83
N VAL A 121 9.10 -5.77 -10.87
CA VAL A 121 9.59 -5.13 -12.09
C VAL A 121 11.09 -5.33 -12.24
N GLU A 122 11.51 -5.62 -13.46
CA GLU A 122 12.91 -5.77 -13.84
C GLU A 122 13.40 -4.54 -14.62
N ARG A 123 14.72 -4.46 -14.85
CA ARG A 123 15.33 -3.27 -15.48
C ARG A 123 15.00 -3.09 -16.95
N ASP A 124 14.55 -4.14 -17.62
CA ASP A 124 14.02 -4.08 -18.98
C ASP A 124 12.62 -3.45 -19.05
N GLY A 125 11.98 -3.21 -17.90
CA GLY A 125 10.64 -2.64 -17.78
C GLY A 125 9.54 -3.68 -17.70
N GLU A 126 9.86 -4.98 -17.76
CA GLU A 126 8.89 -6.06 -17.61
C GLU A 126 8.32 -6.04 -16.19
N SER A 127 6.98 -5.98 -16.10
CA SER A 127 6.27 -5.92 -14.83
C SER A 127 5.31 -7.08 -14.68
N ASP A 128 5.54 -7.87 -13.64
CA ASP A 128 4.78 -9.07 -13.34
C ASP A 128 3.95 -8.95 -12.07
N TYR A 129 2.76 -9.54 -12.12
CA TYR A 129 1.88 -9.67 -10.98
C TYR A 129 1.75 -11.13 -10.58
N PHE A 130 1.67 -11.35 -9.27
CA PHE A 130 1.45 -12.66 -8.69
C PHE A 130 0.35 -12.59 -7.64
N LEU A 131 -0.48 -13.62 -7.60
CA LEU A 131 -1.50 -13.84 -6.58
C LEU A 131 -1.22 -15.19 -5.91
N SER A 132 -0.87 -15.16 -4.64
CA SER A 132 -0.47 -16.33 -3.85
C SER A 132 0.55 -17.23 -4.57
N GLY A 133 1.52 -16.58 -5.25
CA GLY A 133 2.59 -17.24 -6.01
C GLY A 133 2.27 -17.54 -7.48
N ALA A 134 1.00 -17.53 -7.90
CA ALA A 134 0.62 -17.74 -9.29
C ALA A 134 0.73 -16.45 -10.11
N ARG A 135 1.40 -16.50 -11.28
CA ARG A 135 1.50 -15.33 -12.19
C ARG A 135 0.12 -15.01 -12.77
N ILE A 136 -0.27 -13.75 -12.70
CA ILE A 136 -1.59 -13.26 -13.12
C ILE A 136 -1.43 -11.93 -13.87
N ARG A 137 -2.42 -11.52 -14.68
CA ARG A 137 -2.36 -10.23 -15.38
C ARG A 137 -2.79 -9.11 -14.45
N ARG A 138 -2.22 -7.91 -14.67
CA ARG A 138 -2.60 -6.68 -13.94
C ARG A 138 -4.11 -6.44 -13.92
N ARG A 139 -4.78 -6.64 -15.06
CA ARG A 139 -6.23 -6.40 -15.19
C ARG A 139 -7.04 -7.28 -14.23
N ASP A 140 -6.60 -8.51 -14.00
CA ASP A 140 -7.32 -9.47 -13.19
C ASP A 140 -7.15 -9.11 -11.70
N ILE A 141 -5.97 -8.62 -11.29
CA ILE A 141 -5.76 -8.02 -9.95
C ILE A 141 -6.65 -6.81 -9.73
N ILE A 142 -6.73 -5.89 -10.70
CA ILE A 142 -7.60 -4.71 -10.60
C ILE A 142 -9.07 -5.14 -10.44
N HIS A 143 -9.52 -6.12 -11.21
CA HIS A 143 -10.88 -6.65 -11.12
C HIS A 143 -11.15 -7.33 -9.77
N LEU A 144 -10.19 -8.10 -9.26
CA LEU A 144 -10.25 -8.75 -7.95
C LEU A 144 -10.36 -7.72 -6.81
N LEU A 145 -9.62 -6.62 -6.89
CA LEU A 145 -9.63 -5.57 -5.87
C LEU A 145 -10.84 -4.63 -5.97
N ALA A 146 -11.45 -4.49 -7.15
CA ALA A 146 -12.59 -3.60 -7.38
C ALA A 146 -13.78 -3.89 -6.45
N SER A 147 -14.06 -5.17 -6.16
CA SER A 147 -15.14 -5.56 -5.24
C SER A 147 -14.85 -5.25 -3.77
N THR A 148 -13.58 -5.10 -3.40
CA THR A 148 -13.17 -4.85 -2.00
C THR A 148 -13.12 -3.37 -1.64
N GLY A 149 -13.13 -2.49 -2.63
CA GLY A 149 -12.90 -1.06 -2.44
C GLY A 149 -11.43 -0.71 -2.15
N LEU A 150 -10.47 -1.63 -2.33
CA LEU A 150 -9.03 -1.38 -2.25
C LEU A 150 -8.44 -1.00 -3.63
N THR A 151 -9.05 -0.03 -4.30
CA THR A 151 -8.51 0.50 -5.57
C THR A 151 -7.55 1.65 -5.32
N VAL A 152 -6.65 1.93 -6.25
CA VAL A 152 -5.67 3.03 -6.13
C VAL A 152 -6.36 4.40 -5.94
N ASP A 153 -7.56 4.56 -6.49
CA ASP A 153 -8.39 5.76 -6.41
C ASP A 153 -9.40 5.73 -5.24
N SER A 154 -9.43 4.65 -4.46
CA SER A 154 -10.30 4.55 -3.29
C SER A 154 -9.75 5.37 -2.12
N SER A 155 -10.64 5.80 -1.23
CA SER A 155 -10.31 6.48 0.04
C SER A 155 -9.43 5.66 1.00
N ALA A 156 -9.00 4.46 0.61
CA ALA A 156 -8.14 3.58 1.40
C ALA A 156 -6.69 4.11 1.53
N ILE A 157 -6.24 4.97 0.63
CA ILE A 157 -4.90 5.56 0.69
C ILE A 157 -4.99 7.08 0.56
N ILE A 158 -4.88 7.78 1.69
CA ILE A 158 -4.82 9.24 1.72
C ILE A 158 -3.35 9.64 1.80
N ASP A 159 -2.86 10.34 0.78
CA ASP A 159 -1.54 10.95 0.76
C ASP A 159 -1.62 12.48 0.89
N GLN A 160 -0.47 13.12 1.07
CA GLN A 160 -0.36 14.56 1.27
C GLN A 160 -1.08 15.42 0.21
N PRO A 161 -0.97 15.13 -1.11
CA PRO A 161 -1.79 15.84 -2.11
C PRO A 161 -3.30 15.52 -1.96
N GLY A 162 -3.70 14.31 -1.56
CA GLY A 162 -5.08 14.00 -1.20
C GLY A 162 -5.64 14.86 -0.06
N ILE A 163 -4.82 15.20 0.94
CA ILE A 163 -5.19 16.13 2.02
C ILE A 163 -5.39 17.54 1.46
N GLU A 164 -4.51 18.00 0.56
CA GLU A 164 -4.64 19.32 -0.07
C GLU A 164 -5.95 19.44 -0.87
N HIS A 165 -6.36 18.39 -1.59
CA HIS A 165 -7.64 18.37 -2.31
C HIS A 165 -8.87 18.41 -1.39
N ILE A 166 -8.83 17.72 -0.24
CA ILE A 166 -9.92 17.76 0.77
C ILE A 166 -10.01 19.16 1.40
N VAL A 167 -8.87 19.77 1.72
CA VAL A 167 -8.81 21.12 2.32
C VAL A 167 -9.29 22.19 1.32
N VAL A 168 -8.98 22.05 0.03
CA VAL A 168 -9.45 22.97 -1.02
C VAL A 168 -10.97 22.86 -1.23
N CYS A 169 -11.55 21.66 -1.11
CA CYS A 169 -13.00 21.47 -1.23
C CYS A 169 -13.78 22.17 -0.10
N TRP A 170 -13.24 22.17 1.13
CA TRP A 170 -13.87 22.84 2.28
C TRP A 170 -13.95 24.37 2.13
N ARG A 171 -12.97 25.01 1.46
CA ARG A 171 -12.98 26.46 1.24
C ARG A 171 -14.00 26.95 0.20
N ARG A 172 -14.58 26.07 -0.62
CA ARG A 172 -15.56 26.46 -1.66
C ARG A 172 -17.02 26.30 -1.25
N THR A 173 -17.31 25.69 -0.11
CA THR A 173 -18.69 25.48 0.38
C THR A 173 -19.23 26.59 1.28
N SER A 174 -18.47 27.67 1.48
CA SER A 174 -18.92 28.86 2.20
C SER A 174 -18.73 30.13 1.37
N CYS A 175 -19.54 30.31 0.34
CA CYS A 175 -19.93 31.67 -0.07
C CYS A 175 -21.43 31.67 -0.32
N GLY A 176 -22.15 32.14 0.69
CA GLY A 176 -23.59 32.15 0.75
C GLY A 176 -24.21 33.05 -0.32
N SER A 177 -25.42 32.65 -0.70
CA SER A 177 -26.46 33.56 -1.14
C SER A 177 -26.52 34.76 -0.19
N ARG A 178 -26.24 35.95 -0.72
CA ARG A 178 -26.66 37.18 -0.07
C ARG A 178 -27.15 38.16 -1.15
N THR A 179 -28.43 38.48 -0.99
CA THR A 179 -29.27 39.53 -1.62
C THR A 179 -29.54 39.42 -3.10
#